data_AF-A0A921LBD6-F1
#
_entry.id   AF-A0A921LBD6-F1
#
_cell.length_a   1.000
_cell.length_b   1.000
_cell.length_c   1.000
_cell.angle_alpha   90.00
_cell.angle_beta   90.00
_cell.angle_gamma   90.00
#
_symmetry.space_group_name_H-M   'P 1'
#
loop_
_entity.id
_entity.type
_entity.pdbx_description
1 polymer ?
#
loop_
_entity_poly.entity_id
_entity_poly.type
_entity_poly.pdbx_seq_one_letter_code
_entity_poly.pdbx_strand_id
1 'polypeptide(L)'
;DFILHIDQHMINIVQACHLWTYAILFLIIFCETGLVVTPFLPGDSLLFVAGAIAAQPDIPLEVNVLVLIVFAAAVLGDSSNYAIGHFFGKKLFSNPKSKIFKQSHLDKTHEFYKKYGGKTIIIARFVPIVRTFAPFVAGMGKMHYYYFMLYNVSGGLLWVALFCYAGYFFGDLPFVQQNLKLLVVAIIVVSVLPAVLEVLRVRFKNARNKHQA
;
A
#
# COMPACT_ATOMS: atom_id res chain seq x y z
N ASP A 1 -1.78 16.99 -46.34
CA ASP A 1 -0.88 16.92 -45.16
C ASP A 1 -1.46 16.32 -43.87
N PHE A 2 -2.79 16.17 -43.71
CA PHE A 2 -3.42 15.68 -42.47
C PHE A 2 -3.43 14.14 -42.30
N ILE A 3 -3.25 13.39 -43.39
CA ILE A 3 -3.33 11.92 -43.41
C ILE A 3 -1.96 11.25 -43.19
N LEU A 4 -0.85 11.99 -43.33
CA LEU A 4 0.51 11.46 -43.21
C LEU A 4 1.11 11.57 -41.78
N HIS A 5 0.39 12.16 -40.83
CA HIS A 5 0.85 12.38 -39.44
C HIS A 5 -0.03 11.71 -38.38
N ILE A 6 -0.99 10.87 -38.80
CA ILE A 6 -1.77 10.05 -37.86
C ILE A 6 -0.84 9.12 -37.08
N ASP A 7 0.22 8.62 -37.72
CA ASP A 7 1.23 7.75 -37.11
C ASP A 7 1.94 8.45 -35.93
N GLN A 8 2.26 9.74 -36.06
CA GLN A 8 2.91 10.54 -35.02
C GLN A 8 1.96 10.85 -33.83
N HIS A 9 0.67 11.09 -34.10
CA HIS A 9 -0.33 11.29 -33.05
C HIS A 9 -0.69 9.98 -32.34
N MET A 10 -0.73 8.87 -33.07
CA MET A 10 -0.89 7.55 -32.47
C MET A 10 0.32 7.16 -31.63
N ILE A 11 1.55 7.47 -32.06
CA ILE A 11 2.76 7.30 -31.24
C ILE A 11 2.69 8.17 -29.97
N ASN A 12 2.25 9.43 -30.05
CA ASN A 12 2.09 10.28 -28.87
C ASN A 12 0.96 9.81 -27.93
N ILE A 13 -0.13 9.23 -28.45
CA ILE A 13 -1.23 8.67 -27.62
C ILE A 13 -0.82 7.32 -27.01
N VAL A 14 -0.07 6.50 -27.74
CA VAL A 14 0.50 5.23 -27.25
C VAL A 14 1.60 5.50 -26.22
N GLN A 15 2.48 6.48 -26.46
CA GLN A 15 3.44 6.97 -25.46
C GLN A 15 2.76 7.63 -24.26
N ALA A 16 1.64 8.33 -24.46
CA ALA A 16 0.82 8.82 -23.37
C ALA A 16 0.22 7.66 -22.55
N CYS A 17 -0.26 6.59 -23.17
CA CYS A 17 -0.80 5.42 -22.45
C CYS A 17 0.21 4.81 -21.46
N HIS A 18 1.50 4.81 -21.78
CA HIS A 18 2.55 4.39 -20.84
C HIS A 18 2.66 5.34 -19.65
N LEU A 19 2.68 6.65 -19.89
CA LEU A 19 2.70 7.67 -18.83
C LEU A 19 1.44 7.61 -17.94
N TRP A 20 0.27 7.43 -18.54
CA TRP A 20 -0.98 7.24 -17.82
C TRP A 20 -0.97 5.98 -16.97
N THR A 21 -0.33 4.89 -17.42
CA THR A 21 -0.18 3.68 -16.61
C THR A 21 0.62 3.96 -15.34
N TYR A 22 1.76 4.65 -15.45
CA TYR A 22 2.54 5.06 -14.27
C TYR A 22 1.76 6.02 -13.36
N ALA A 23 1.04 6.98 -13.94
CA ALA A 23 0.25 7.95 -13.18
C ALA A 23 -0.93 7.29 -12.43
N ILE A 24 -1.61 6.33 -13.07
CA ILE A 24 -2.70 5.56 -12.46
C ILE A 24 -2.15 4.69 -11.33
N LEU A 25 -1.03 3.98 -11.55
CA LEU A 25 -0.39 3.17 -10.51
C LEU A 25 0.07 4.04 -9.34
N PHE A 26 0.66 5.20 -9.62
CA PHE A 26 1.02 6.19 -8.61
C PHE A 26 -0.20 6.58 -7.79
N LEU A 27 -1.31 6.96 -8.44
CA LEU A 27 -2.51 7.44 -7.77
C LEU A 27 -3.17 6.33 -6.94
N ILE A 28 -3.23 5.10 -7.45
CA ILE A 28 -3.78 3.95 -6.72
C ILE A 28 -2.95 3.66 -5.45
N ILE A 29 -1.62 3.52 -5.59
CA ILE A 29 -0.74 3.22 -4.45
C ILE A 29 -0.74 4.37 -3.45
N PHE A 30 -0.72 5.62 -3.94
CA PHE A 30 -0.81 6.81 -3.09
C PHE A 30 -2.14 6.85 -2.33
N CYS A 31 -3.26 6.54 -2.99
CA CYS A 31 -4.56 6.45 -2.34
C CYS A 31 -4.61 5.31 -1.32
N GLU A 32 -4.06 4.13 -1.63
CA GLU A 32 -4.04 2.99 -0.73
C GLU A 32 -3.21 3.25 0.54
N THR A 33 -2.02 3.83 0.41
CA THR A 33 -1.14 4.11 1.56
C THR A 33 -1.49 5.42 2.28
N GLY A 34 -1.99 6.40 1.53
CA GLY A 34 -2.34 7.74 2.01
C GLY A 34 -3.73 7.86 2.62
N LEU A 35 -4.71 7.08 2.16
CA LEU A 35 -6.08 7.12 2.68
C LEU A 35 -6.29 6.01 3.70
N VAL A 36 -6.48 6.41 4.97
CA VAL A 36 -6.80 5.51 6.10
C VAL A 36 -8.06 4.65 5.85
N VAL A 37 -8.95 5.09 4.94
CA VAL A 37 -10.28 4.51 4.72
C VAL A 37 -10.29 3.39 3.68
N THR A 38 -9.22 3.22 2.88
CA THR A 38 -9.19 2.25 1.77
C THR A 38 -8.17 1.12 1.95
N PRO A 39 -8.13 0.39 3.09
CA PRO A 39 -7.19 -0.71 3.30
C PRO A 39 -7.48 -1.96 2.46
N PHE A 40 -8.50 -1.92 1.59
CA PHE A 40 -8.95 -3.07 0.81
C PHE A 40 -8.37 -3.10 -0.61
N LEU A 41 -7.64 -2.07 -1.05
CA LEU A 41 -6.99 -2.12 -2.35
C LEU A 41 -5.79 -3.10 -2.31
N PRO A 42 -5.68 -4.05 -3.25
CA PRO A 42 -4.61 -5.04 -3.25
C PRO A 42 -3.36 -4.47 -3.94
N GLY A 43 -2.67 -3.52 -3.28
CA GLY A 43 -1.46 -2.89 -3.81
C GLY A 43 -0.33 -3.86 -4.10
N ASP A 44 -0.17 -4.90 -3.26
CA ASP A 44 0.85 -5.95 -3.45
C ASP A 44 0.65 -6.69 -4.77
N SER A 45 -0.62 -6.97 -5.12
CA SER A 45 -0.97 -7.62 -6.38
C SER A 45 -0.70 -6.70 -7.56
N LEU A 46 -1.06 -5.42 -7.44
CA LEU A 46 -0.83 -4.43 -8.49
C LEU A 46 0.66 -4.24 -8.77
N LEU A 47 1.51 -4.21 -7.74
CA LEU A 47 2.95 -4.11 -7.93
C LEU A 47 3.54 -5.33 -8.62
N PHE A 48 3.12 -6.52 -8.20
CA PHE A 48 3.55 -7.75 -8.84
C PHE A 48 3.14 -7.78 -10.32
N VAL A 49 1.89 -7.42 -10.62
CA VAL A 49 1.36 -7.40 -11.99
C VAL A 49 2.06 -6.34 -12.83
N ALA A 50 2.25 -5.13 -12.30
CA ALA A 50 2.98 -4.08 -13.00
C ALA A 50 4.42 -4.49 -13.30
N GLY A 51 5.10 -5.18 -12.37
CA GLY A 51 6.41 -5.78 -12.60
C GLY A 51 6.39 -6.86 -13.69
N ALA A 52 5.40 -7.76 -13.67
CA ALA A 52 5.27 -8.84 -14.65
C ALA A 52 4.94 -8.32 -16.06
N ILE A 53 4.17 -7.24 -16.16
CA ILE A 53 3.90 -6.53 -17.41
C ILE A 53 5.19 -5.85 -17.90
N ALA A 54 6.00 -5.27 -17.01
CA ALA A 54 7.27 -4.65 -17.37
C ALA A 54 8.33 -5.65 -17.87
N ALA A 55 8.15 -6.96 -17.62
CA ALA A 55 9.03 -8.00 -18.14
C ALA A 55 8.75 -8.35 -19.61
N GLN A 56 7.61 -7.93 -20.16
CA GLN A 56 7.24 -8.30 -21.53
C GLN A 56 8.02 -7.45 -22.54
N PRO A 57 8.70 -8.07 -23.52
CA PRO A 57 9.53 -7.35 -24.50
C PRO A 57 8.72 -6.42 -25.40
N ASP A 58 7.41 -6.70 -25.57
CA ASP A 58 6.49 -5.89 -26.36
C ASP A 58 5.99 -4.62 -25.64
N ILE A 59 6.32 -4.45 -24.36
CA ILE A 59 5.86 -3.32 -23.54
C ILE A 59 7.08 -2.48 -23.15
N PRO A 60 7.15 -1.20 -23.57
CA PRO A 60 8.24 -0.29 -23.19
C PRO A 60 8.05 0.24 -21.76
N LEU A 61 7.81 -0.65 -20.79
CA LEU A 61 7.73 -0.32 -19.37
C LEU A 61 9.09 -0.57 -18.71
N GLU A 62 9.77 0.50 -18.32
CA GLU A 62 11.01 0.42 -17.57
C GLU A 62 10.71 0.07 -16.11
N VAL A 63 11.07 -1.15 -15.68
CA VAL A 63 10.87 -1.60 -14.30
C VAL A 63 11.52 -0.66 -13.28
N ASN A 64 12.65 -0.05 -13.62
CA ASN A 64 13.35 0.89 -12.75
C ASN A 64 12.55 2.19 -12.56
N VAL A 65 11.91 2.69 -13.63
CA VAL A 65 11.03 3.87 -13.58
C VAL A 65 9.76 3.54 -12.78
N LEU A 66 9.18 2.36 -13.01
CA LEU A 66 8.04 1.85 -12.23
C LEU A 66 8.36 1.83 -10.74
N VAL A 67 9.49 1.21 -10.36
CA VAL A 67 9.96 1.13 -8.97
C VAL A 67 10.11 2.53 -8.37
N LEU A 68 10.71 3.47 -9.07
CA LEU A 68 10.93 4.83 -8.58
C LEU A 68 9.60 5.57 -8.34
N ILE A 69 8.66 5.50 -9.30
CA ILE A 69 7.36 6.17 -9.22
C ILE A 69 6.50 5.57 -8.09
N VAL A 70 6.42 4.25 -8.02
CA VAL A 70 5.68 3.55 -6.96
C VAL A 70 6.30 3.81 -5.60
N PHE A 71 7.63 3.80 -5.51
CA PHE A 71 8.34 4.12 -4.29
C PHE A 71 8.01 5.54 -3.81
N ALA A 72 8.04 6.52 -4.72
CA ALA A 72 7.62 7.88 -4.40
C ALA A 72 6.17 7.94 -3.94
N ALA A 73 5.24 7.26 -4.62
CA ALA A 73 3.83 7.17 -4.24
C ALA A 73 3.67 6.61 -2.82
N ALA A 74 4.35 5.50 -2.52
CA ALA A 74 4.28 4.84 -1.22
C ALA A 74 4.82 5.74 -0.10
N VAL A 75 5.99 6.36 -0.30
CA VAL A 75 6.60 7.24 0.71
C VAL A 75 5.75 8.49 0.94
N LEU A 76 5.24 9.12 -0.13
CA LEU A 76 4.38 10.31 -0.04
C LEU A 76 3.02 10.01 0.59
N GLY A 77 2.41 8.88 0.24
CA GLY A 77 1.16 8.43 0.84
C GLY A 77 1.32 8.16 2.34
N ASP A 78 2.33 7.38 2.74
CA ASP A 78 2.60 7.10 4.15
C ASP A 78 2.95 8.37 4.94
N SER A 79 3.65 9.32 4.32
CA SER A 79 3.95 10.63 4.93
C SER A 79 2.69 11.47 5.12
N SER A 80 1.79 11.48 4.13
CA SER A 80 0.49 12.14 4.22
C SER A 80 -0.36 11.52 5.33
N ASN A 81 -0.38 10.19 5.40
CA ASN A 81 -1.09 9.43 6.42
C ASN A 81 -0.54 9.70 7.84
N TYR A 82 0.79 9.74 7.98
CA TYR A 82 1.45 10.17 9.22
C TYR A 82 1.06 11.60 9.62
N ALA A 83 1.04 12.54 8.66
CA ALA A 83 0.67 13.93 8.93
C ALA A 83 -0.79 14.04 9.37
N ILE A 84 -1.70 13.29 8.73
CA ILE A 84 -3.10 13.16 9.14
C ILE A 84 -3.17 12.63 10.57
N GLY A 85 -2.47 11.54 10.90
CA GLY A 85 -2.43 10.98 12.26
C GLY A 85 -1.87 11.95 13.30
N HIS A 86 -0.84 12.72 12.94
CA HIS A 86 -0.24 13.73 13.81
C HIS A 86 -1.18 14.90 14.10
N PHE A 87 -1.86 15.41 13.07
CA PHE A 87 -2.77 16.54 13.18
C PHE A 87 -4.10 16.15 13.82
N PHE A 88 -4.73 15.08 13.32
CA PHE A 88 -6.00 14.58 13.85
C PHE A 88 -5.84 13.91 15.21
N GLY A 89 -4.69 13.31 15.53
CA GLY A 89 -4.44 12.75 16.85
C GLY A 89 -4.69 13.76 17.96
N LYS A 90 -4.14 14.98 17.86
CA LYS A 90 -4.40 16.04 18.86
C LYS A 90 -5.89 16.38 19.00
N LYS A 91 -6.66 16.36 17.91
CA LYS A 91 -8.08 16.75 17.88
C LYS A 91 -9.04 15.62 18.25
N LEU A 92 -8.69 14.37 17.97
CA LEU A 92 -9.48 13.19 18.34
C LEU A 92 -9.37 12.85 19.83
N PHE A 93 -8.20 13.05 20.43
CA PHE A 93 -7.96 12.80 21.85
C PHE A 93 -8.24 14.01 22.75
N SER A 94 -8.58 15.18 22.20
CA SER A 94 -9.00 16.33 22.99
C SER A 94 -10.40 16.20 23.57
N ASN A 95 -11.20 15.23 23.13
CA ASN A 95 -12.55 14.99 23.64
C ASN A 95 -12.56 13.86 24.70
N PRO A 96 -12.58 14.18 26.01
CA PRO A 96 -12.48 13.20 27.10
C PRO A 96 -13.65 12.20 27.19
N LYS A 97 -14.75 12.40 26.44
CA LYS A 97 -15.92 11.52 26.41
C LYS A 97 -15.88 10.41 25.35
N SER A 98 -14.83 10.33 24.53
CA SER A 98 -14.75 9.31 23.46
C SER A 98 -14.40 7.92 24.02
N LYS A 99 -15.32 6.94 23.88
CA LYS A 99 -15.06 5.53 24.26
C LYS A 99 -14.03 4.84 23.36
N ILE A 100 -13.77 5.37 22.17
CA ILE A 100 -12.89 4.79 21.13
C ILE A 100 -11.47 5.38 21.20
N PHE A 101 -11.34 6.66 21.57
CA PHE A 101 -10.07 7.39 21.61
C PHE A 101 -9.72 7.83 23.04
N LYS A 102 -9.33 6.86 23.89
CA LYS A 102 -8.86 7.12 25.26
C LYS A 102 -7.37 7.46 25.28
N GLN A 103 -6.93 8.37 26.15
CA GLN A 103 -5.51 8.64 26.39
C GLN A 103 -4.70 7.37 26.73
N SER A 104 -5.29 6.41 27.45
CA SER A 104 -4.61 5.14 27.74
C SER A 104 -4.26 4.32 26.49
N HIS A 105 -4.93 4.51 25.36
CA HIS A 105 -4.57 3.88 24.08
C HIS A 105 -3.41 4.62 23.40
N LEU A 106 -3.32 5.95 23.56
CA LEU A 106 -2.15 6.73 23.14
C LEU A 106 -0.90 6.32 23.91
N ASP A 107 -1.01 6.19 25.24
CA ASP A 107 0.14 5.81 26.07
C ASP A 107 0.63 4.41 25.72
N LYS A 108 -0.30 3.46 25.53
CA LYS A 108 0.03 2.11 25.02
C LYS A 108 0.67 2.15 23.63
N THR A 109 0.17 2.99 22.73
CA THR A 109 0.76 3.17 21.40
C THR A 109 2.17 3.73 21.50
N HIS A 110 2.38 4.71 22.37
CA HIS A 110 3.68 5.33 22.60
C HIS A 110 4.67 4.34 23.20
N GLU A 111 4.25 3.57 24.22
CA GLU A 111 5.06 2.48 24.79
C GLU A 111 5.34 1.37 23.77
N PHE A 112 4.36 1.03 22.92
CA PHE A 112 4.54 0.06 21.86
C PHE A 112 5.62 0.50 20.87
N TYR A 113 5.57 1.73 20.37
CA TYR A 113 6.63 2.24 19.50
C TYR A 113 7.97 2.44 20.24
N LYS A 114 7.94 2.78 21.53
CA LYS A 114 9.16 2.86 22.36
C LYS A 114 9.81 1.48 22.55
N LYS A 115 9.01 0.42 22.66
CA LYS A 115 9.46 -0.96 22.89
C LYS A 115 9.86 -1.70 21.61
N TYR A 116 9.06 -1.60 20.55
CA TYR A 116 9.29 -2.33 19.29
C TYR A 116 10.01 -1.48 18.24
N GLY A 117 10.12 -0.17 18.46
CA GLY A 117 10.84 0.76 17.59
C GLY A 117 10.21 0.93 16.22
N GLY A 118 10.90 1.69 15.37
CA GLY A 118 10.47 1.93 13.99
C GLY A 118 10.61 0.74 13.05
N LYS A 119 11.27 -0.35 13.48
CA LYS A 119 11.27 -1.64 12.74
C LYS A 119 9.86 -2.16 12.49
N THR A 120 8.93 -1.83 13.38
CA THR A 120 7.51 -2.17 13.24
C THR A 120 6.88 -1.53 12.00
N ILE A 121 7.35 -0.36 11.55
CA ILE A 121 6.85 0.29 10.33
C ILE A 121 7.23 -0.53 9.10
N ILE A 122 8.42 -1.11 9.07
CA ILE A 122 8.87 -1.98 7.98
C ILE A 122 8.02 -3.26 7.96
N ILE A 123 7.85 -3.91 9.12
CA ILE A 123 7.09 -5.17 9.22
C ILE A 123 5.61 -4.94 8.89
N ALA A 124 5.04 -3.81 9.33
CA ALA A 124 3.66 -3.45 9.06
C ALA A 124 3.33 -3.39 7.57
N ARG A 125 4.29 -3.03 6.71
CA ARG A 125 4.10 -2.98 5.25
C ARG A 125 3.76 -4.33 4.62
N PHE A 126 4.15 -5.43 5.25
CA PHE A 126 3.84 -6.80 4.80
C PHE A 126 2.48 -7.30 5.25
N VAL A 127 1.78 -6.54 6.08
CA VAL A 127 0.46 -6.92 6.60
C VAL A 127 -0.56 -5.89 6.10
N PRO A 128 -1.42 -6.24 5.12
CA PRO A 128 -2.28 -5.29 4.40
C PRO A 128 -3.14 -4.39 5.30
N ILE A 129 -3.67 -4.94 6.39
CA ILE A 129 -4.46 -4.13 7.34
C ILE A 129 -3.55 -3.22 8.14
N VAL A 130 -2.43 -3.73 8.65
CA VAL A 130 -1.56 -2.98 9.57
C VAL A 130 -0.80 -1.86 8.84
N ARG A 131 -0.47 -2.03 7.55
CA ARG A 131 0.29 -1.04 6.78
C ARG A 131 -0.37 0.33 6.71
N THR A 132 -1.70 0.39 6.61
CA THR A 132 -2.44 1.66 6.49
C THR A 132 -2.67 2.32 7.84
N PHE A 133 -2.73 1.52 8.91
CA PHE A 133 -2.83 2.04 10.27
C PHE A 133 -1.48 2.40 10.87
N ALA A 134 -0.38 1.76 10.50
CA ALA A 134 0.92 1.97 11.13
C ALA A 134 1.45 3.42 10.99
N PRO A 135 1.42 4.08 9.82
CA PRO A 135 1.80 5.49 9.68
C PRO A 135 0.89 6.42 10.48
N PHE A 136 -0.42 6.17 10.43
CA PHE A 136 -1.42 6.94 11.17
C PHE A 136 -1.17 6.88 12.68
N VAL A 137 -0.99 5.67 13.21
CA VAL A 137 -0.77 5.38 14.63
C VAL A 137 0.60 5.90 15.08
N ALA A 138 1.62 5.87 14.22
CA ALA A 138 2.92 6.50 14.47
C ALA A 138 2.82 8.03 14.56
N GLY A 139 2.00 8.65 13.70
CA GLY A 139 1.69 10.08 13.76
C GLY A 139 0.98 10.48 15.04
N MET A 140 -0.05 9.71 15.44
CA MET A 140 -0.77 9.91 16.71
C MET A 140 0.13 9.77 17.93
N GLY A 141 1.01 8.77 17.93
CA GLY A 141 1.97 8.49 19.01
C GLY A 141 3.11 9.51 19.13
N LYS A 142 3.10 10.56 18.31
CA LYS A 142 4.14 11.61 18.21
C LYS A 142 5.55 11.04 18.05
N MET A 143 5.68 9.97 17.25
CA MET A 143 6.99 9.48 16.86
C MET A 143 7.76 10.60 16.15
N HIS A 144 9.07 10.72 16.34
CA HIS A 144 9.81 11.79 15.68
C HIS A 144 9.83 11.57 14.17
N TYR A 145 9.39 12.57 13.38
CA TYR A 145 9.17 12.45 11.93
C TYR A 145 10.38 11.90 11.18
N TYR A 146 11.59 12.35 11.53
CA TYR A 146 12.83 11.84 10.93
C TYR A 146 13.00 10.32 11.08
N TYR A 147 12.71 9.78 12.28
CA TYR A 147 12.81 8.35 12.51
C TYR A 147 11.73 7.61 11.70
N PHE A 148 10.50 8.10 11.72
CA PHE A 148 9.42 7.54 10.90
C PHE A 148 9.83 7.49 9.42
N MET A 149 10.31 8.60 8.87
CA MET A 149 10.71 8.72 7.47
C MET A 149 11.82 7.73 7.10
N LEU A 150 12.83 7.55 7.96
CA LEU A 150 13.93 6.62 7.71
C LEU A 150 13.45 5.16 7.58
N TYR A 151 12.55 4.74 8.48
CA TYR A 151 11.94 3.40 8.43
C TYR A 151 10.91 3.28 7.30
N ASN A 152 10.21 4.38 6.98
CA ASN A 152 9.25 4.45 5.90
C ASN A 152 9.92 4.28 4.53
N VAL A 153 11.02 5.01 4.30
CA VAL A 153 11.84 4.95 3.09
C VAL A 153 12.48 3.56 2.95
N SER A 154 13.14 3.05 3.99
CA SER A 154 13.78 1.72 3.91
C SER A 154 12.75 0.60 3.70
N GLY A 155 11.63 0.63 4.44
CA GLY A 155 10.56 -0.35 4.29
C GLY A 155 9.84 -0.22 2.94
N GLY A 156 9.66 1.00 2.44
CA GLY A 156 9.05 1.25 1.15
C GLY A 156 9.91 0.77 0.00
N LEU A 157 11.21 1.03 0.07
CA LEU A 157 12.16 0.56 -0.93
C LEU A 157 12.17 -0.97 -0.98
N LEU A 158 12.25 -1.62 0.20
CA LEU A 158 12.28 -3.07 0.28
C LEU A 158 10.97 -3.69 -0.21
N TRP A 159 9.82 -3.13 0.16
CA TRP A 159 8.50 -3.60 -0.29
C TRP A 159 8.33 -3.45 -1.81
N VAL A 160 8.58 -2.26 -2.36
CA VAL A 160 8.45 -2.00 -3.80
C VAL A 160 9.43 -2.84 -4.59
N ALA A 161 10.70 -2.90 -4.18
CA ALA A 161 11.71 -3.72 -4.85
C ALA A 161 11.29 -5.20 -4.83
N LEU A 162 10.85 -5.73 -3.69
CA LEU A 162 10.45 -7.12 -3.59
C LEU A 162 9.31 -7.46 -4.56
N PHE A 163 8.20 -6.71 -4.54
CA PHE A 163 7.04 -7.04 -5.38
C PHE A 163 7.24 -6.70 -6.85
N CYS A 164 7.84 -5.55 -7.18
CA CYS A 164 8.08 -5.17 -8.57
C CYS A 164 9.13 -6.07 -9.23
N TYR A 165 10.26 -6.35 -8.58
CA TYR A 165 11.28 -7.23 -9.17
C TYR A 165 10.84 -8.69 -9.15
N ALA A 166 10.10 -9.15 -8.13
CA ALA A 166 9.49 -10.48 -8.21
C ALA A 166 8.54 -10.55 -9.41
N GLY A 167 7.65 -9.57 -9.57
CA GLY A 167 6.81 -9.47 -10.77
C GLY A 167 7.62 -9.55 -12.05
N TYR A 168 8.70 -8.77 -12.15
CA TYR A 168 9.56 -8.72 -13.32
C TYR A 168 10.25 -10.06 -13.63
N PHE A 169 10.91 -10.68 -12.66
CA PHE A 169 11.61 -11.96 -12.88
C PHE A 169 10.65 -13.13 -13.12
N PHE A 170 9.51 -13.16 -12.43
CA PHE A 170 8.51 -14.23 -12.61
C PHE A 170 7.61 -13.99 -13.83
N GLY A 171 7.49 -12.75 -14.32
CA GLY A 171 6.67 -12.38 -15.47
C GLY A 171 7.16 -12.94 -16.80
N ASP A 172 8.45 -13.22 -16.92
CA ASP A 172 9.05 -13.86 -18.10
C ASP A 172 8.77 -15.38 -18.16
N LEU A 173 8.27 -15.99 -17.09
CA LEU A 173 7.95 -17.42 -17.10
C LEU A 173 6.72 -17.70 -17.98
N PRO A 174 6.79 -18.67 -18.91
CA PRO A 174 5.68 -19.01 -19.81
C PRO A 174 4.38 -19.35 -19.07
N PHE A 175 4.50 -19.97 -17.89
CA PHE A 175 3.37 -20.28 -17.02
C PHE A 175 2.64 -19.02 -16.53
N VAL A 176 3.38 -17.97 -16.19
CA VAL A 176 2.84 -16.71 -15.66
C VAL A 176 2.18 -15.90 -16.78
N GLN A 177 2.76 -15.88 -17.97
CA GLN A 177 2.16 -15.18 -19.13
C GLN A 177 0.83 -15.82 -19.55
N GLN A 178 0.76 -17.15 -19.61
CA GLN A 178 -0.46 -17.88 -19.96
C GLN A 178 -1.55 -17.77 -18.88
N ASN A 179 -1.15 -17.60 -17.62
CA ASN A 179 -2.07 -17.58 -16.47
C ASN A 179 -2.09 -16.23 -15.75
N LEU A 180 -1.72 -15.13 -16.41
CA LEU A 180 -1.51 -13.83 -15.74
C LEU A 180 -2.77 -13.40 -14.99
N LYS A 181 -3.94 -13.51 -15.64
CA LYS A 181 -5.26 -13.27 -15.01
C LYS A 181 -5.50 -14.15 -13.79
N LEU A 182 -5.17 -15.44 -13.87
CA LEU A 182 -5.42 -16.42 -12.82
C LEU A 182 -4.49 -16.18 -11.61
N LEU A 183 -3.25 -15.78 -11.88
CA LEU A 183 -2.26 -15.41 -10.88
C LEU A 183 -2.63 -14.09 -10.19
N VAL A 184 -3.10 -13.07 -10.92
CA VAL A 184 -3.66 -11.83 -10.32
C VAL A 184 -4.80 -12.18 -9.36
N VAL A 185 -5.77 -12.98 -9.82
CA VAL A 185 -6.91 -13.41 -8.99
C VAL A 185 -6.42 -14.19 -7.78
N ALA A 186 -5.45 -15.08 -7.93
CA ALA A 186 -4.87 -15.85 -6.82
C ALA A 186 -4.21 -14.93 -5.77
N ILE A 187 -3.41 -13.94 -6.17
CA ILE A 187 -2.78 -13.01 -5.22
C ILE A 187 -3.83 -12.16 -4.51
N ILE A 188 -4.85 -11.66 -5.24
CA ILE A 188 -5.97 -10.91 -4.63
C ILE A 188 -6.69 -11.78 -3.60
N VAL A 189 -7.02 -13.03 -3.96
CA VAL A 189 -7.68 -13.97 -3.05
C VAL A 189 -6.79 -14.22 -1.83
N VAL A 190 -5.51 -14.54 -2.00
CA VAL A 190 -4.58 -14.80 -0.90
C VAL A 190 -4.37 -13.56 -0.01
N SER A 191 -4.41 -12.35 -0.55
CA SER A 191 -4.26 -11.11 0.21
C SER A 191 -5.54 -10.75 0.99
N VAL A 192 -6.72 -10.96 0.39
CA VAL A 192 -8.03 -10.64 0.98
C VAL A 192 -8.50 -11.72 1.97
N LEU A 193 -8.14 -12.98 1.74
CA LEU A 193 -8.62 -14.13 2.51
C LEU A 193 -8.26 -14.07 4.01
N PRO A 194 -7.04 -13.68 4.44
CA PRO A 194 -6.73 -13.46 5.85
C PRO A 194 -7.63 -12.40 6.50
N ALA A 195 -7.86 -11.28 5.81
CA ALA A 195 -8.72 -10.21 6.30
C ALA A 195 -10.18 -10.66 6.45
N VAL A 196 -10.70 -11.40 5.47
CA VAL A 196 -12.07 -11.95 5.51
C VAL A 196 -12.19 -12.99 6.63
N LEU A 197 -11.23 -13.90 6.77
CA LEU A 197 -11.22 -14.88 7.84
C LEU A 197 -11.17 -14.23 9.22
N GLU A 198 -10.40 -13.15 9.38
CA GLU A 198 -10.30 -12.41 10.64
C GLU A 198 -11.60 -11.67 10.98
N VAL A 199 -12.23 -11.01 9.99
CA VAL A 199 -13.56 -10.38 10.16
C VAL A 199 -14.64 -11.40 10.51
N LEU A 200 -14.65 -12.55 9.83
CA LEU A 200 -15.58 -13.64 10.13
C LEU A 200 -15.34 -14.18 11.54
N ARG A 201 -14.09 -14.42 11.93
CA ARG A 201 -13.72 -14.92 13.27
C ARG A 201 -14.13 -13.94 14.36
N VAL A 202 -13.95 -12.64 14.15
CA VAL A 202 -14.40 -11.57 15.07
C VAL A 202 -15.93 -11.54 15.15
N ARG A 203 -16.64 -11.65 14.02
CA ARG A 203 -18.11 -11.74 13.99
C ARG A 203 -18.63 -12.96 14.74
N PHE A 204 -18.04 -14.14 14.52
CA PHE A 204 -18.43 -15.37 15.21
C PHE A 204 -18.11 -15.33 16.70
N LYS A 205 -16.98 -14.72 17.10
CA LYS A 205 -16.64 -14.54 18.53
C LYS A 205 -17.58 -13.55 19.23
N ASN A 206 -17.97 -12.47 18.56
CA ASN A 206 -18.95 -11.51 19.08
C ASN A 206 -20.38 -12.08 19.12
N ALA A 207 -20.76 -12.93 18.17
CA ALA A 207 -22.04 -13.65 18.20
C ALA A 207 -22.12 -14.63 19.39
N ARG A 208 -21.01 -15.31 19.71
CA ARG A 208 -20.94 -16.24 20.86
C ARG A 208 -21.00 -15.53 22.21
N ASN A 209 -20.40 -14.35 22.34
CA ASN A 209 -20.47 -13.55 23.57
C ASN A 209 -21.86 -12.92 23.81
N LYS A 210 -22.69 -12.74 22.76
CA LYS A 210 -24.06 -12.23 22.88
C LYS A 210 -25.08 -13.27 23.39
N HIS A 211 -24.69 -14.54 23.47
CA HIS A 211 -25.53 -15.63 24.00
C HIS A 211 -25.16 -16.04 25.44
N GLN A 212 -24.12 -15.43 26.02
CA GLN A 212 -23.66 -15.66 27.39
C GLN A 212 -23.87 -14.45 28.33
N ALA A 213 -24.48 -13.37 27.84
CA ALA A 213 -24.92 -12.21 28.62
C ALA A 213 -26.44 -12.12 28.55
#